data_AF-A0A518JZU5-F1
#
_entry.id   AF-A0A518JZU5-F1
#
_cell.length_a   1.000
_cell.length_b   1.000
_cell.length_c   1.000
_cell.angle_alpha   90.00
_cell.angle_beta   90.00
_cell.angle_gamma   90.00
#
_symmetry.space_group_name_H-M   'P 1'
#
loop_
_entity.id
_entity.type
_entity.pdbx_description
1 polymer ?
#
loop_
_entity_poly.entity_id
_entity_poly.type
_entity_poly.pdbx_seq_one_letter_code
_entity_poly.pdbx_strand_id
1 'polypeptide(L)'
;MRLHCYTFILSLALAAPAIAQDDVSVVDDLPVASPTSSEDLPVAKPTADDADPVATAVTSSTSMATRPLSVTITLSNQSVIRGTLTDTTEVQMKTGFGELMIPLSEAAGIRFASQEDTSTTIVMLNGDSVTGATDVKRLTIDTEWGAAQVNGASIASILLVPNLQWSSIAGLNGKRWYLTESNPQPTSPSTGTNRSTSQSPTLAPSNSFPANTGVLSSPQFRSR
;
A
#
# COMPACT_ATOMS: atom_id res chain seq x y z
N MET A 1 12.28 5.88 46.14
CA MET A 1 11.45 6.01 44.92
C MET A 1 11.22 7.49 44.67
N ARG A 2 11.84 8.08 43.64
CA ARG A 2 11.72 9.51 43.31
C ARG A 2 10.83 9.65 42.07
N LEU A 3 9.59 10.07 42.31
CA LEU A 3 8.58 10.36 41.30
C LEU A 3 8.98 11.68 40.59
N HIS A 4 9.43 11.61 39.35
CA HIS A 4 9.68 12.80 38.53
C HIS A 4 8.39 13.14 37.78
N CYS A 5 7.70 14.17 38.28
CA CYS A 5 6.56 14.79 37.64
C CYS A 5 7.09 15.67 36.50
N TYR A 6 6.94 15.24 35.24
CA TYR A 6 7.33 16.03 34.07
C TYR A 6 6.12 16.80 33.55
N THR A 7 6.04 18.08 33.91
CA THR A 7 5.00 18.99 33.44
C THR A 7 5.38 19.48 32.04
N PHE A 8 4.73 18.94 31.01
CA PHE A 8 4.91 19.36 29.62
C PHE A 8 3.98 20.55 29.35
N ILE A 9 4.54 21.76 29.29
CA ILE A 9 3.80 22.98 28.94
C ILE A 9 3.73 23.06 27.41
N LEU A 10 2.56 22.74 26.85
CA LEU A 10 2.27 22.84 25.42
C LEU A 10 1.77 24.26 25.11
N SER A 11 2.63 25.10 24.53
CA SER A 11 2.25 26.42 24.02
C SER A 11 1.44 26.26 22.73
N LEU A 12 0.13 26.50 22.81
CA LEU A 12 -0.79 26.52 21.68
C LEU A 12 -0.75 27.91 21.02
N ALA A 13 -0.03 28.05 19.91
CA ALA A 13 -0.09 29.24 19.07
C ALA A 13 -1.24 29.08 18.06
N LEU A 14 -2.36 29.72 18.36
CA LEU A 14 -3.54 29.81 17.50
C LEU A 14 -3.28 30.88 16.43
N ALA A 15 -2.90 30.46 15.22
CA ALA A 15 -2.83 31.34 14.06
C ALA A 15 -4.09 31.16 13.21
N ALA A 16 -4.99 32.14 13.26
CA ALA A 16 -6.15 32.21 12.38
C ALA A 16 -5.75 32.86 11.04
N PRO A 17 -6.00 32.23 9.88
CA PRO A 17 -6.09 32.96 8.63
C PRO A 17 -7.49 33.59 8.53
N ALA A 18 -7.53 34.91 8.73
CA ALA A 18 -8.51 35.74 8.05
C ALA A 18 -8.09 35.83 6.57
N ILE A 19 -9.04 35.79 5.64
CA ILE A 19 -9.16 36.69 4.48
C ILE A 19 -10.18 36.15 3.45
N ALA A 20 -11.14 37.04 3.18
CA ALA A 20 -11.92 37.27 1.97
C ALA A 20 -12.77 36.14 1.36
N GLN A 21 -14.08 36.25 1.64
CA GLN A 21 -15.12 36.08 0.63
C GLN A 21 -14.86 37.04 -0.54
N ASP A 22 -14.62 36.51 -1.73
CA ASP A 22 -14.95 37.20 -2.97
C ASP A 22 -16.11 36.43 -3.61
N ASP A 23 -17.27 37.07 -3.51
CA ASP A 23 -18.51 36.75 -4.19
C ASP A 23 -18.37 37.19 -5.66
N VAL A 24 -18.20 36.24 -6.58
CA VAL A 24 -18.43 36.50 -8.00
C VAL A 24 -19.30 35.38 -8.55
N SER A 25 -20.61 35.62 -8.50
CA SER A 25 -21.61 34.91 -9.26
C SER A 25 -21.45 35.23 -10.75
N VAL A 26 -20.74 34.41 -11.51
CA VAL A 26 -20.87 34.37 -12.97
C VAL A 26 -21.77 33.19 -13.34
N VAL A 27 -23.03 33.54 -13.63
CA VAL A 27 -23.97 32.71 -14.38
C VAL A 27 -23.47 32.63 -15.83
N ASP A 28 -22.70 31.58 -16.13
CA ASP A 28 -22.37 31.23 -17.50
C ASP A 28 -23.39 30.19 -17.99
N ASP A 29 -24.28 30.69 -18.85
CA ASP A 29 -25.38 29.99 -19.50
C ASP A 29 -24.79 28.98 -20.51
N LEU A 30 -24.65 27.73 -20.09
CA LEU A 30 -24.21 26.65 -20.97
C LEU A 30 -25.35 26.22 -21.90
N PRO A 31 -25.10 26.14 -23.23
CA PRO A 31 -26.11 25.76 -24.20
C PRO A 31 -26.58 24.31 -23.97
N VAL A 32 -27.90 24.17 -23.82
CA VAL A 32 -28.63 22.90 -23.86
C VAL A 32 -28.33 22.20 -25.18
N ALA A 33 -27.46 21.19 -25.15
CA ALA A 33 -27.27 20.27 -26.26
C ALA A 33 -28.47 19.34 -26.35
N SER A 34 -29.17 19.43 -27.48
CA SER A 34 -30.31 18.61 -27.86
C SER A 34 -30.02 17.10 -27.76
N PRO A 35 -30.98 16.27 -27.32
CA PRO A 35 -30.85 14.82 -27.30
C PRO A 35 -30.88 14.29 -28.74
N THR A 36 -29.71 13.91 -29.25
CA THR A 36 -29.57 13.29 -30.58
C THR A 36 -29.78 11.78 -30.47
N SER A 37 -30.82 11.32 -31.18
CA SER A 37 -31.01 10.00 -31.77
C SER A 37 -30.82 8.76 -30.89
N SER A 38 -31.96 8.18 -30.53
CA SER A 38 -32.12 6.76 -30.23
C SER A 38 -31.75 5.92 -31.46
N GLU A 39 -30.47 5.53 -31.56
CA GLU A 39 -30.03 4.54 -32.53
C GLU A 39 -30.47 3.15 -32.04
N ASP A 40 -31.32 2.54 -32.85
CA ASP A 40 -32.00 1.26 -32.66
C ASP A 40 -30.96 0.13 -32.62
N LEU A 41 -30.42 -0.12 -31.43
CA LEU A 41 -29.55 -1.26 -31.17
C LEU A 41 -30.38 -2.55 -31.28
N PRO A 42 -29.88 -3.59 -31.98
CA PRO A 42 -30.57 -4.87 -32.07
C PRO A 42 -30.74 -5.45 -30.66
N VAL A 43 -31.97 -5.42 -30.16
CA VAL A 43 -32.35 -6.07 -28.91
C VAL A 43 -32.24 -7.57 -29.15
N ALA A 44 -31.19 -8.18 -28.61
CA ALA A 44 -31.08 -9.62 -28.51
C ALA A 44 -32.22 -10.10 -27.61
N LYS A 45 -33.26 -10.68 -28.23
CA LYS A 45 -34.32 -11.39 -27.54
C LYS A 45 -33.68 -12.60 -26.84
N PRO A 46 -33.70 -12.71 -25.51
CA PRO A 46 -33.21 -13.91 -24.85
C PRO A 46 -34.11 -15.09 -25.26
N THR A 47 -33.51 -16.06 -25.95
CA THR A 47 -34.11 -17.38 -26.14
C THR A 47 -34.20 -18.01 -24.75
N ALA A 48 -35.42 -18.16 -24.26
CA ALA A 48 -35.73 -18.98 -23.11
C ALA A 48 -35.49 -20.45 -23.51
N ASP A 49 -34.26 -20.93 -23.33
CA ASP A 49 -33.98 -22.35 -23.18
C ASP A 49 -33.94 -22.63 -21.67
N ASP A 50 -35.04 -23.22 -21.20
CA ASP A 50 -35.24 -23.81 -19.87
C ASP A 50 -34.25 -24.95 -19.61
N ALA A 51 -33.00 -24.60 -19.31
CA ALA A 51 -32.04 -25.52 -18.73
C ALA A 51 -31.31 -24.79 -17.61
N ASP A 52 -31.95 -24.73 -16.44
CA ASP A 52 -31.36 -24.24 -15.19
C ASP A 52 -29.99 -24.90 -14.99
N PRO A 53 -28.85 -24.20 -15.19
CA PRO A 53 -27.59 -24.71 -14.71
C PRO A 53 -27.65 -24.55 -13.20
N VAL A 54 -27.88 -25.64 -12.50
CA VAL A 54 -27.73 -25.73 -11.04
C VAL A 54 -26.27 -25.44 -10.73
N ALA A 55 -25.96 -24.15 -10.58
CA ALA A 55 -24.68 -23.64 -10.12
C ALA A 55 -24.55 -24.07 -8.65
N THR A 56 -24.01 -25.27 -8.47
CA THR A 56 -23.61 -25.76 -7.17
C THR A 56 -22.47 -24.86 -6.70
N ALA A 57 -22.79 -23.85 -5.90
CA ALA A 57 -21.81 -23.04 -5.21
C ALA A 57 -20.98 -24.00 -4.34
N VAL A 58 -19.77 -24.32 -4.80
CA VAL A 58 -18.81 -25.10 -4.03
C VAL A 58 -18.27 -24.15 -2.97
N THR A 59 -18.96 -24.08 -1.83
CA THR A 59 -18.51 -23.34 -0.66
C THR A 59 -17.35 -24.12 -0.05
N SER A 60 -16.15 -23.92 -0.57
CA SER A 60 -14.91 -24.50 -0.05
C SER A 60 -14.49 -23.77 1.23
N SER A 61 -15.30 -23.85 2.30
CA SER A 61 -14.94 -23.34 3.62
C SER A 61 -14.11 -24.37 4.37
N THR A 62 -12.92 -24.69 3.85
CA THR A 62 -11.91 -25.41 4.62
C THR A 62 -11.36 -24.46 5.67
N SER A 63 -11.78 -24.66 6.93
CA SER A 63 -11.22 -24.01 8.13
C SER A 63 -9.72 -24.33 8.22
N MET A 64 -8.89 -23.54 7.55
CA MET A 64 -7.44 -23.66 7.66
C MET A 64 -7.02 -23.16 9.04
N ALA A 65 -6.28 -23.99 9.78
CA ALA A 65 -5.69 -23.60 11.05
C ALA A 65 -4.83 -22.35 10.83
N THR A 66 -5.30 -21.22 11.36
CA THR A 66 -4.69 -19.91 11.18
C THR A 66 -3.40 -19.84 11.97
N ARG A 67 -2.29 -19.77 11.24
CA ARG A 67 -0.99 -19.46 11.84
C ARG A 67 -1.00 -17.98 12.24
N PRO A 68 -0.46 -17.63 13.42
CA PRO A 68 -0.28 -16.22 13.78
C PRO A 68 0.54 -15.51 12.71
N LEU A 69 0.02 -14.40 12.16
CA LEU A 69 0.69 -13.59 11.16
C LEU A 69 1.30 -12.37 11.85
N SER A 70 2.63 -12.29 11.87
CA SER A 70 3.35 -11.10 12.34
C SER A 70 3.14 -9.96 11.35
N VAL A 71 2.74 -8.80 11.85
CA VAL A 71 2.44 -7.62 11.02
C VAL A 71 3.14 -6.38 11.55
N THR A 72 3.57 -5.52 10.62
CA THR A 72 4.01 -4.15 10.91
C THR A 72 3.03 -3.19 10.23
N ILE A 73 2.30 -2.43 11.01
CA ILE A 73 1.31 -1.48 10.53
C ILE A 73 1.88 -0.07 10.65
N THR A 74 1.91 0.65 9.54
CA THR A 74 2.19 2.08 9.49
C THR A 74 0.87 2.82 9.47
N LEU A 75 0.66 3.71 10.44
CA LEU A 75 -0.51 4.58 10.48
C LEU A 75 -0.29 5.83 9.61
N SER A 76 -1.38 6.51 9.30
CA SER A 76 -1.41 7.79 8.57
C SER A 76 -0.57 8.89 9.22
N ASN A 77 -0.40 8.87 10.55
CA ASN A 77 0.47 9.77 11.30
C ASN A 77 1.94 9.31 11.35
N GLN A 78 2.33 8.33 10.53
CA GLN A 78 3.67 7.72 10.47
C GLN A 78 4.08 6.92 11.73
N SER A 79 3.18 6.72 12.69
CA SER A 79 3.43 5.82 13.82
C SER A 79 3.42 4.37 13.35
N VAL A 80 4.27 3.55 13.97
CA VAL A 80 4.42 2.13 13.61
C VAL A 80 3.95 1.25 14.77
N ILE A 81 3.06 0.30 14.48
CA ILE A 81 2.59 -0.71 15.42
C ILE A 81 3.05 -2.07 14.93
N ARG A 82 3.58 -2.90 15.84
CA ARG A 82 4.02 -4.26 15.56
C ARG A 82 3.25 -5.24 16.44
N GLY A 83 2.87 -6.37 15.88
CA GLY A 83 2.17 -7.42 16.62
C GLY A 83 1.75 -8.57 15.73
N THR A 84 0.81 -9.38 16.21
CA THR A 84 0.23 -10.49 15.46
C THR A 84 -1.24 -10.22 15.16
N LEU A 85 -1.65 -10.45 13.91
CA LEU A 85 -3.03 -10.27 13.50
C LEU A 85 -3.88 -11.48 13.95
N THR A 86 -5.02 -11.22 14.60
CA THR A 86 -5.88 -12.28 15.17
C THR A 86 -7.25 -12.40 14.51
N ASP A 87 -7.83 -11.30 14.04
CA ASP A 87 -9.26 -11.28 13.64
C ASP A 87 -9.51 -11.55 12.16
N THR A 88 -8.52 -11.33 11.29
CA THR A 88 -8.75 -11.32 9.83
C THR A 88 -7.66 -12.12 9.13
N THR A 89 -8.08 -13.06 8.30
CA THR A 89 -7.20 -13.94 7.51
C THR A 89 -7.20 -13.60 6.04
N GLU A 90 -8.22 -12.86 5.60
CA GLU A 90 -8.51 -12.56 4.21
C GLU A 90 -8.92 -11.10 4.10
N VAL A 91 -8.47 -10.44 3.03
CA VAL A 91 -8.87 -9.07 2.71
C VAL A 91 -9.79 -9.10 1.51
N GLN A 92 -10.98 -8.54 1.69
CA GLN A 92 -11.92 -8.33 0.60
C GLN A 92 -11.55 -7.05 -0.15
N MET A 93 -11.47 -7.15 -1.46
CA MET A 93 -11.13 -6.03 -2.34
C MET A 93 -12.06 -6.03 -3.55
N LYS A 94 -12.58 -4.85 -3.89
CA LYS A 94 -13.34 -4.60 -5.10
C LYS A 94 -12.41 -4.02 -6.16
N THR A 95 -12.21 -4.77 -7.23
CA THR A 95 -11.43 -4.38 -8.40
C THR A 95 -12.37 -4.00 -9.54
N GLY A 96 -11.83 -3.46 -10.64
CA GLY A 96 -12.61 -3.23 -11.86
C GLY A 96 -13.16 -4.51 -12.50
N PHE A 97 -12.65 -5.67 -12.10
CA PHE A 97 -13.06 -6.99 -12.61
C PHE A 97 -14.04 -7.73 -11.68
N GLY A 98 -14.40 -7.14 -10.53
CA GLY A 98 -15.26 -7.76 -9.53
C GLY A 98 -14.66 -7.78 -8.12
N GLU A 99 -15.27 -8.56 -7.24
CA GLU A 99 -14.83 -8.75 -5.86
C GLU A 99 -13.82 -9.89 -5.78
N LEU A 100 -12.74 -9.65 -5.02
CA LEU A 100 -11.62 -10.57 -4.84
C LEU A 100 -11.36 -10.73 -3.34
N MET A 101 -11.29 -11.97 -2.89
CA MET A 101 -10.86 -12.31 -1.53
C MET A 101 -9.40 -12.76 -1.58
N ILE A 102 -8.51 -12.02 -0.92
CA ILE A 102 -7.08 -12.32 -0.89
C ILE A 102 -6.69 -12.83 0.49
N PRO A 103 -6.19 -14.07 0.61
CA PRO A 103 -5.60 -14.55 1.85
C PRO A 103 -4.40 -13.71 2.25
N LEU A 104 -4.37 -13.23 3.49
CA LEU A 104 -3.25 -12.47 4.04
C LEU A 104 -1.97 -13.31 4.10
N SER A 105 -2.08 -14.64 4.16
CA SER A 105 -0.92 -15.53 4.05
C SER A 105 -0.19 -15.43 2.71
N GLU A 106 -0.82 -14.90 1.66
CA GLU A 106 -0.25 -14.73 0.32
C GLU A 106 0.17 -13.28 0.03
N ALA A 107 -0.23 -12.34 0.89
CA ALA A 107 0.11 -10.93 0.77
C ALA A 107 1.46 -10.64 1.44
N ALA A 108 2.35 -9.92 0.75
CA ALA A 108 3.59 -9.39 1.32
C ALA A 108 3.33 -8.05 2.03
N GLY A 109 2.48 -7.23 1.45
CA GLY A 109 2.11 -5.93 2.00
C GLY A 109 0.83 -5.36 1.37
N ILE A 110 0.14 -4.55 2.15
CA ILE A 110 -1.06 -3.81 1.77
C ILE A 110 -0.79 -2.32 1.98
N ARG A 111 -0.99 -1.50 0.95
CA ARG A 111 -0.96 -0.05 1.04
C ARG A 111 -2.36 0.48 0.81
N PHE A 112 -2.91 1.17 1.79
CA PHE A 112 -4.26 1.70 1.70
C PHE A 112 -4.30 2.97 0.87
N ALA A 113 -5.48 3.28 0.33
CA ALA A 113 -5.73 4.54 -0.33
C ALA A 113 -5.41 5.71 0.62
N SER A 114 -4.84 6.77 0.07
CA SER A 114 -4.47 8.00 0.78
C SER A 114 -5.01 9.22 0.03
N GLN A 115 -4.81 10.43 0.56
CA GLN A 115 -5.22 11.64 -0.14
C GLN A 115 -4.53 11.80 -1.51
N GLU A 116 -3.33 11.20 -1.67
CA GLU A 116 -2.57 11.22 -2.92
C GLU A 116 -2.85 10.00 -3.83
N ASP A 117 -3.37 8.91 -3.26
CA ASP A 117 -3.53 7.62 -3.94
C ASP A 117 -4.99 7.15 -3.80
N THR A 118 -5.74 7.10 -4.91
CA THR A 118 -7.18 6.77 -4.87
C THR A 118 -7.47 5.28 -4.60
N SER A 119 -6.50 4.39 -4.80
CA SER A 119 -6.70 2.93 -4.73
C SER A 119 -5.75 2.27 -3.74
N THR A 120 -6.27 1.25 -3.04
CA THR A 120 -5.46 0.34 -2.23
C THR A 120 -4.66 -0.57 -3.16
N THR A 121 -3.39 -0.80 -2.84
CA THR A 121 -2.50 -1.71 -3.55
C THR A 121 -2.09 -2.86 -2.64
N ILE A 122 -2.25 -4.08 -3.11
CA ILE A 122 -1.79 -5.29 -2.41
C ILE A 122 -0.66 -5.87 -3.25
N VAL A 123 0.51 -6.04 -2.64
CA VAL A 123 1.66 -6.73 -3.24
C VAL A 123 1.71 -8.13 -2.65
N MET A 124 1.67 -9.13 -3.52
CA MET A 124 1.70 -10.55 -3.17
C MET A 124 3.13 -11.04 -2.96
N LEU A 125 3.29 -12.19 -2.29
CA LEU A 125 4.61 -12.80 -2.03
C LEU A 125 5.38 -13.17 -3.30
N ASN A 126 4.68 -13.37 -4.42
CA ASN A 126 5.30 -13.63 -5.73
C ASN A 126 5.77 -12.34 -6.45
N GLY A 127 5.54 -11.16 -5.87
CA GLY A 127 5.89 -9.86 -6.45
C GLY A 127 4.82 -9.24 -7.34
N ASP A 128 3.71 -9.95 -7.61
CA ASP A 128 2.58 -9.39 -8.34
C ASP A 128 1.84 -8.37 -7.48
N SER A 129 1.19 -7.40 -8.11
CA SER A 129 0.41 -6.37 -7.43
C SER A 129 -1.01 -6.29 -7.97
N VAL A 130 -1.99 -6.19 -7.08
CA VAL A 130 -3.39 -5.94 -7.43
C VAL A 130 -3.84 -4.63 -6.80
N THR A 131 -4.60 -3.83 -7.55
CA THR A 131 -5.15 -2.54 -7.09
C THR A 131 -6.67 -2.58 -7.04
N GLY A 132 -7.26 -1.93 -6.04
CA GLY A 132 -8.70 -1.87 -5.88
C GLY A 132 -9.14 -1.04 -4.68
N ALA A 133 -10.43 -1.09 -4.37
CA ALA A 133 -11.00 -0.54 -3.15
C ALA A 133 -11.14 -1.66 -2.11
N THR A 134 -10.77 -1.41 -0.86
CA THR A 134 -10.98 -2.36 0.24
C THR A 134 -11.82 -1.71 1.33
N ASP A 135 -12.67 -2.50 2.00
CA ASP A 135 -13.49 -2.05 3.15
C ASP A 135 -12.94 -2.67 4.45
N VAL A 136 -11.75 -2.24 4.86
CA VAL A 136 -11.21 -2.61 6.17
C VAL A 136 -11.75 -1.63 7.20
N LYS A 137 -12.65 -2.09 8.07
CA LYS A 137 -13.24 -1.24 9.12
C LYS A 137 -12.36 -1.16 10.35
N ARG A 138 -11.92 -2.32 10.85
CA ARG A 138 -11.13 -2.46 12.07
C ARG A 138 -10.19 -3.64 11.93
N LEU A 139 -9.01 -3.51 12.53
CA LEU A 139 -8.08 -4.62 12.71
C LEU A 139 -7.73 -4.75 14.19
N THR A 140 -7.74 -5.97 14.70
CA THR A 140 -7.26 -6.30 16.04
C THR A 140 -5.89 -6.93 15.94
N ILE A 141 -4.94 -6.37 16.68
CA ILE A 141 -3.54 -6.75 16.67
C ILE A 141 -3.14 -7.07 18.10
N ASP A 142 -2.58 -8.25 18.32
CA ASP A 142 -1.96 -8.60 19.58
C ASP A 142 -0.54 -8.04 19.62
N THR A 143 -0.32 -7.06 20.47
CA THR A 143 0.97 -6.39 20.69
C THR A 143 1.57 -6.86 22.02
N GLU A 144 2.83 -6.50 22.28
CA GLU A 144 3.52 -6.85 23.54
C GLU A 144 2.86 -6.25 24.80
N TRP A 145 2.07 -5.19 24.64
CA TRP A 145 1.37 -4.50 25.72
C TRP A 145 -0.13 -4.83 25.77
N GLY A 146 -0.62 -5.74 24.91
CA GLY A 146 -2.00 -6.21 24.88
C GLY A 146 -2.65 -6.15 23.49
N ALA A 147 -3.95 -6.40 23.43
CA ALA A 147 -4.73 -6.31 22.19
C ALA A 147 -5.03 -4.85 21.84
N ALA A 148 -4.68 -4.44 20.62
CA ALA A 148 -4.90 -3.11 20.09
C ALA A 148 -5.91 -3.16 18.94
N GLN A 149 -6.93 -2.31 18.98
CA GLN A 149 -7.85 -2.13 17.86
C GLN A 149 -7.48 -0.88 17.07
N VAL A 150 -7.23 -1.04 15.77
CA VAL A 150 -6.87 0.04 14.86
C VAL A 150 -8.00 0.27 13.86
N ASN A 151 -8.40 1.53 13.70
CA ASN A 151 -9.40 1.91 12.69
C ASN A 151 -8.77 1.81 11.30
N GLY A 152 -9.40 1.10 10.36
CA GLY A 152 -8.87 0.90 9.02
C GLY A 152 -8.61 2.20 8.25
N ALA A 153 -9.42 3.25 8.49
CA ALA A 153 -9.21 4.57 7.88
C ALA A 153 -7.94 5.28 8.38
N SER A 154 -7.39 4.87 9.53
CA SER A 154 -6.16 5.45 10.07
C SER A 154 -4.89 4.73 9.58
N ILE A 155 -5.04 3.63 8.86
CA ILE A 155 -3.93 2.78 8.41
C ILE A 155 -3.41 3.31 7.07
N ALA A 156 -2.11 3.56 6.99
CA ALA A 156 -1.45 3.88 5.72
C ALA A 156 -0.98 2.61 5.01
N SER A 157 -0.37 1.67 5.76
CA SER A 157 0.07 0.39 5.19
C SER A 157 0.24 -0.70 6.24
N ILE A 158 0.21 -1.95 5.76
CA ILE A 158 0.47 -3.17 6.52
C ILE A 158 1.56 -3.94 5.78
N LEU A 159 2.57 -4.39 6.50
CA LEU A 159 3.61 -5.28 6.01
C LEU A 159 3.51 -6.59 6.78
N LEU A 160 3.41 -7.70 6.04
CA LEU A 160 3.31 -9.05 6.61
C LEU A 160 4.65 -9.76 6.59
N VAL A 161 5.58 -9.30 5.74
CA VAL A 161 6.96 -9.78 5.70
C VAL A 161 7.86 -8.76 6.38
N PRO A 162 8.70 -9.17 7.34
CA PRO A 162 9.64 -8.27 8.00
C PRO A 162 10.70 -7.76 7.02
N ASN A 163 11.30 -6.62 7.33
CA ASN A 163 12.37 -5.99 6.55
C ASN A 163 11.99 -5.63 5.10
N LEU A 164 10.70 -5.52 4.80
CA LEU A 164 10.25 -4.89 3.57
C LEU A 164 9.95 -3.42 3.81
N GLN A 165 10.11 -2.62 2.77
CA GLN A 165 9.74 -1.21 2.76
C GLN A 165 8.99 -0.89 1.46
N TRP A 166 8.04 0.03 1.56
CA TRP A 166 7.32 0.52 0.39
C TRP A 166 8.22 1.40 -0.47
N SER A 167 8.17 1.20 -1.77
CA SER A 167 8.82 2.03 -2.77
C SER A 167 7.84 2.33 -3.89
N SER A 168 8.02 3.47 -4.56
CA SER A 168 7.17 3.87 -5.68
C SER A 168 8.00 4.30 -6.88
N ILE A 169 7.58 3.88 -8.07
CA ILE A 169 8.09 4.40 -9.33
C ILE A 169 6.97 5.20 -9.98
N ALA A 170 7.25 6.46 -10.31
CA ALA A 170 6.35 7.27 -11.11
C ALA A 170 6.37 6.77 -12.56
N GLY A 171 5.20 6.48 -13.13
CA GLY A 171 5.03 6.11 -14.53
C GLY A 171 3.95 6.96 -15.20
N LEU A 172 3.74 6.71 -16.49
CA LEU A 172 2.72 7.39 -17.29
C LEU A 172 1.30 7.17 -16.74
N ASN A 173 1.08 6.05 -16.06
CA ASN A 173 -0.21 5.68 -15.44
C ASN A 173 -0.25 6.00 -13.94
N GLY A 174 0.55 6.94 -13.46
CA GLY A 174 0.63 7.32 -12.04
C GLY A 174 1.72 6.57 -11.26
N LYS A 175 1.58 6.54 -9.93
CA LYS A 175 2.55 5.87 -9.04
C LYS A 175 2.29 4.37 -9.00
N ARG A 176 3.33 3.58 -9.27
CA ARG A 176 3.31 2.13 -9.07
C ARG A 176 4.05 1.78 -7.78
N TRP A 177 3.34 1.16 -6.85
CA TRP A 177 3.89 0.73 -5.57
C TRP A 177 4.48 -0.68 -5.68
N TYR A 178 5.62 -0.89 -5.04
CA TYR A 178 6.29 -2.18 -4.91
C TYR A 178 7.01 -2.26 -3.55
N LEU A 179 7.45 -3.46 -3.19
CA LEU A 179 8.19 -3.69 -1.96
C LEU A 179 9.66 -3.91 -2.30
N THR A 180 10.54 -3.28 -1.52
CA THR A 180 11.98 -3.55 -1.56
C THR A 180 12.43 -4.07 -0.22
N GLU A 181 13.48 -4.89 -0.22
CA GLU A 181 14.14 -5.27 1.03
C GLU A 181 14.83 -4.03 1.61
N SER A 182 14.51 -3.69 2.85
CA SER A 182 15.27 -2.70 3.59
C SER A 182 16.62 -3.34 3.91
N ASN A 183 17.68 -2.93 3.21
CA ASN A 183 19.04 -3.35 3.56
C ASN A 183 19.28 -2.94 5.03
N PRO A 184 19.40 -3.88 5.99
CA PRO A 184 19.72 -3.53 7.34
C PRO A 184 21.15 -3.00 7.30
N GLN A 185 21.30 -1.67 7.25
CA GLN A 185 22.62 -1.07 7.34
C GLN A 185 23.26 -1.64 8.61
N PRO A 186 24.38 -2.39 8.51
CA PRO A 186 24.99 -2.97 9.68
C PRO A 186 25.38 -1.82 10.59
N THR A 187 24.68 -1.69 11.72
CA THR A 187 25.08 -0.79 12.79
C THR A 187 26.37 -1.36 13.35
N SER A 188 27.51 -0.94 12.79
CA SER A 188 28.81 -1.17 13.40
C SER A 188 28.72 -0.65 14.83
N PRO A 189 28.90 -1.50 15.86
CA PRO A 189 28.93 -1.03 17.23
C PRO A 189 30.09 -0.04 17.35
N SER A 190 29.78 1.23 17.59
CA SER A 190 30.76 2.25 17.92
C SER A 190 31.29 1.96 19.32
N THR A 191 32.22 1.01 19.41
CA THR A 191 33.04 0.82 20.61
C THR A 191 33.89 2.07 20.76
N GLY A 192 33.43 2.98 21.62
CA GLY A 192 34.22 4.12 22.06
C GLY A 192 35.54 3.63 22.65
N THR A 193 36.64 3.98 22.01
CA THR A 193 37.96 4.00 22.64
C THR A 193 38.63 5.30 22.24
N ASN A 194 38.56 6.26 23.18
CA ASN A 194 39.47 7.39 23.22
C ASN A 194 40.92 6.88 23.24
N ARG A 195 41.68 7.10 22.16
CA ARG A 195 43.11 7.41 22.27
C ARG A 195 43.63 8.08 21.01
N SER A 196 44.13 9.30 21.19
CA SER A 196 45.00 10.02 20.27
C SER A 196 46.18 9.15 19.85
N THR A 197 46.50 9.13 18.55
CA THR A 197 47.87 9.28 18.04
C THR A 197 47.84 9.51 16.54
N SER A 198 48.43 10.63 16.13
CA SER A 198 48.80 11.00 14.76
C SER A 198 49.73 9.98 14.12
N GLN A 199 49.40 9.51 12.91
CA GLN A 199 50.35 9.11 11.86
C GLN A 199 49.62 8.78 10.54
N SER A 200 49.86 9.60 9.52
CA SER A 200 49.86 9.19 8.10
C SER A 200 51.03 8.20 7.87
N PRO A 201 51.07 7.32 6.84
CA PRO A 201 50.64 7.60 5.46
C PRO A 201 50.13 6.39 4.60
N THR A 202 49.66 6.73 3.38
CA THR A 202 49.71 6.00 2.09
C THR A 202 49.33 4.51 2.00
N LEU A 203 48.33 4.17 1.18
CA LEU A 203 48.41 3.34 -0.04
C LEU A 203 47.01 2.96 -0.55
N ALA A 204 46.79 3.15 -1.86
CA ALA A 204 45.57 2.84 -2.59
C ALA A 204 45.36 1.31 -2.75
N PRO A 205 44.11 0.88 -2.95
CA PRO A 205 43.83 -0.18 -3.91
C PRO A 205 42.78 0.22 -4.95
N SER A 206 43.21 0.06 -6.20
CA SER A 206 42.39 -0.10 -7.40
C SER A 206 41.34 -1.18 -7.21
N ASN A 207 40.08 -0.89 -7.53
CA ASN A 207 39.12 -1.91 -7.96
C ASN A 207 38.24 -1.35 -9.09
N SER A 208 38.66 -1.72 -10.30
CA SER A 208 37.96 -1.63 -11.56
C SER A 208 36.66 -2.46 -11.55
N PHE A 209 35.53 -1.82 -11.83
CA PHE A 209 34.29 -2.49 -12.19
C PHE A 209 34.21 -2.67 -13.72
N PRO A 210 33.83 -3.85 -14.24
CA PRO A 210 33.57 -4.02 -15.66
C PRO A 210 32.24 -3.33 -16.04
N ALA A 211 32.30 -2.52 -17.11
CA ALA A 211 31.12 -1.95 -17.75
C ALA A 211 30.26 -3.09 -18.33
N ASN A 212 29.05 -3.25 -17.81
CA ASN A 212 28.04 -4.12 -18.40
C ASN A 212 27.37 -3.40 -19.57
N THR A 213 27.94 -3.50 -20.77
CA THR A 213 27.29 -3.09 -22.02
C THR A 213 26.30 -4.16 -22.44
N GLY A 214 25.11 -4.14 -21.82
CA GLY A 214 23.96 -4.93 -22.26
C GLY A 214 23.44 -4.38 -23.60
N VAL A 215 23.78 -5.08 -24.68
CA VAL A 215 23.29 -4.80 -26.03
C VAL A 215 21.81 -5.17 -26.09
N LEU A 216 20.96 -4.18 -26.35
CA LEU A 216 19.52 -4.33 -26.55
C LEU A 216 19.29 -4.97 -27.93
N SER A 217 18.97 -6.26 -27.97
CA SER A 217 18.57 -6.94 -29.20
C SER A 217 17.12 -6.60 -29.54
N SER A 218 16.90 -5.82 -30.60
CA SER A 218 15.58 -5.49 -31.14
C SER A 218 14.89 -6.75 -31.72
N PRO A 219 13.59 -6.97 -31.45
CA PRO A 219 12.85 -8.06 -32.10
C PRO A 219 12.52 -7.69 -33.56
N GLN A 220 12.97 -8.53 -34.50
CA GLN A 220 12.50 -8.47 -35.89
C GLN A 220 11.08 -9.04 -35.99
N PHE A 221 10.12 -8.18 -36.28
CA PHE A 221 8.79 -8.59 -36.73
C PHE A 221 8.89 -9.19 -38.15
N ARG A 222 8.54 -10.47 -38.30
CA ARG A 222 8.24 -11.05 -39.62
C ARG A 222 6.75 -10.87 -39.90
N SER A 223 6.44 -10.07 -40.90
CA SER A 223 5.11 -10.03 -41.51
C SER A 223 4.82 -11.33 -42.23
N ARG A 224 3.62 -11.89 -42.03
CA ARG A 224 2.99 -12.85 -42.95
C ARG A 224 1.92 -12.11 -43.74
#